data_AF-A0A374W6K7-F1
#
_entry.id   AF-A0A374W6K7-F1
#
_cell.length_a   1.000
_cell.length_b   1.000
_cell.length_c   1.000
_cell.angle_alpha   90.00
_cell.angle_beta   90.00
_cell.angle_gamma   90.00
#
_symmetry.space_group_name_H-M   'P 1'
#
loop_
_entity.id
_entity.type
_entity.pdbx_description
1 polymer ?
#
loop_
_entity_poly.entity_id
_entity_poly.type
_entity_poly.pdbx_seq_one_letter_code
_entity_poly.pdbx_strand_id
1 'polypeptide(L)'
;MLGILLLAGCLGLGGCIHDDCEDCLKEGNVDIALTHYWHNKGNADNFAREINRVEFYIFDGEGLFYSRDLSPKTAFTNGYHYRLTLPGGD
;
A
#
# COMPACT_ATOMS: atom_id res chain seq x y z
N MET A 1 25.89 37.69 -22.42
CA MET A 1 25.23 37.96 -21.13
C MET A 1 24.40 36.72 -20.81
N LEU A 2 24.79 35.99 -19.77
CA LEU A 2 24.18 34.72 -19.32
C LEU A 2 22.70 34.93 -18.99
N GLY A 3 21.80 34.17 -19.63
CA GLY A 3 20.40 34.04 -19.21
C GLY A 3 20.25 32.86 -18.28
N ILE A 4 19.99 33.11 -17.00
CA ILE A 4 19.75 32.09 -15.97
C ILE A 4 18.34 31.54 -16.17
N LEU A 5 18.22 30.28 -16.62
CA LEU A 5 16.99 29.49 -16.53
C LEU A 5 16.76 29.09 -15.06
N LEU A 6 15.82 29.76 -14.40
CA LEU A 6 15.24 29.29 -13.14
C LEU A 6 14.29 28.14 -13.45
N LEU A 7 14.84 26.92 -13.46
CA LEU A 7 14.07 25.68 -13.27
C LEU A 7 13.54 25.69 -11.84
N ALA A 8 12.38 26.33 -11.64
CA ALA A 8 11.57 26.09 -10.46
C ALA A 8 11.08 24.65 -10.54
N GLY A 9 11.82 23.74 -9.91
CA GLY A 9 11.40 22.38 -9.68
C GLY A 9 10.12 22.41 -8.84
N CYS A 10 8.99 22.08 -9.48
CA CYS A 10 7.78 21.67 -8.78
C CYS A 10 8.02 20.30 -8.14
N LEU A 11 8.82 20.27 -7.09
CA LEU A 11 8.70 19.31 -5.99
C LEU A 11 7.47 19.74 -5.17
N GLY A 12 6.30 19.73 -5.81
CA GLY A 12 5.02 20.00 -5.19
C GLY A 12 4.28 18.70 -5.06
N LEU A 13 3.92 18.34 -3.84
CA LEU A 13 2.94 17.31 -3.51
C LEU A 13 1.70 17.49 -4.41
N GLY A 14 1.61 16.71 -5.49
CA GLY A 14 0.49 16.75 -6.42
C GLY A 14 -0.72 16.09 -5.79
N GLY A 15 -1.47 16.83 -4.98
CA GLY A 15 -2.87 16.53 -4.75
C GLY A 15 -3.59 16.72 -6.07
N CYS A 16 -4.07 15.63 -6.67
CA CYS A 16 -4.90 15.68 -7.86
C CYS A 16 -6.24 16.34 -7.51
N ILE A 17 -6.52 17.50 -8.10
CA ILE A 17 -7.84 18.13 -8.04
C ILE A 17 -8.72 17.43 -9.07
N HIS A 18 -9.90 17.00 -8.63
CA HIS A 18 -10.91 16.19 -9.33
C HIS A 18 -11.29 16.67 -10.75
N ASP A 19 -10.97 17.90 -11.13
CA ASP A 19 -11.47 18.53 -12.37
C ASP A 19 -10.53 18.40 -13.59
N ASP A 20 -9.27 17.96 -13.42
CA ASP A 20 -8.33 17.65 -14.52
C ASP A 20 -7.91 16.17 -14.46
N CYS A 21 -8.86 15.28 -14.80
CA CYS A 21 -8.75 13.82 -14.66
C CYS A 21 -7.79 13.10 -15.63
N GLU A 22 -6.95 13.79 -16.43
CA GLU A 22 -5.99 13.11 -17.32
C GLU A 22 -4.66 12.75 -16.63
N ASP A 23 -4.25 13.49 -15.59
CA ASP A 23 -2.93 13.33 -14.93
C ASP A 23 -2.98 12.67 -13.54
N CYS A 24 -4.15 12.20 -13.10
CA CYS A 24 -4.27 11.50 -11.83
C CYS A 24 -3.62 10.11 -11.93
N LEU A 25 -2.83 9.72 -10.91
CA LEU A 25 -2.31 8.36 -10.80
C LEU A 25 -3.49 7.38 -10.86
N LYS A 26 -3.56 6.60 -11.94
CA LYS A 26 -4.62 5.59 -12.14
C LYS A 26 -4.56 4.49 -11.10
N GLU A 27 -3.37 4.26 -10.53
CA GLU A 27 -3.10 3.28 -9.51
C GLU A 27 -2.18 3.86 -8.42
N GLY A 28 -2.40 3.42 -7.18
CA GLY A 28 -1.58 3.71 -6.01
C GLY A 28 -1.10 2.44 -5.32
N ASN A 29 -0.05 2.56 -4.51
CA ASN A 29 0.47 1.45 -3.72
C ASN A 29 0.03 1.56 -2.26
N VAL A 30 -0.51 0.47 -1.73
CA VAL A 30 -0.80 0.30 -0.31
C VAL A 30 0.23 -0.65 0.28
N ASP A 31 1.09 -0.13 1.14
CA ASP A 31 2.06 -0.93 1.89
C ASP A 31 1.44 -1.39 3.22
N ILE A 32 1.18 -2.68 3.34
CA ILE A 32 0.53 -3.31 4.49
C ILE A 32 1.59 -3.98 5.34
N ALA A 33 1.67 -3.61 6.62
CA ALA A 33 2.50 -4.29 7.62
C ALA A 33 1.63 -5.23 8.45
N LEU A 34 2.01 -6.50 8.54
CA LEU A 34 1.33 -7.52 9.34
C LEU A 34 2.21 -7.96 10.50
N THR A 35 1.60 -8.03 11.69
CA THR A 35 2.24 -8.52 12.91
C THR A 35 1.26 -9.39 13.69
N HIS A 36 1.79 -10.29 14.51
CA HIS A 36 0.99 -11.16 15.38
C HIS A 36 1.51 -11.07 16.81
N TYR A 37 1.13 -9.99 17.52
CA TYR A 37 1.43 -9.76 18.94
C TYR A 37 0.29 -10.16 19.88
N TRP A 38 -0.93 -10.29 19.36
CA TRP A 38 -2.11 -10.56 20.19
C TRP A 38 -2.27 -12.07 20.43
N HIS A 39 -1.46 -12.60 21.33
CA HIS A 39 -1.49 -13.99 21.77
C HIS A 39 -0.99 -14.13 23.21
N ASN A 40 -1.06 -15.34 23.79
CA ASN A 40 -0.72 -15.61 25.19
C ASN A 40 0.75 -16.04 25.42
N LYS A 41 1.68 -15.68 24.54
CA LYS A 41 3.08 -16.17 24.53
C LYS A 41 4.10 -15.06 24.83
N GLY A 42 3.66 -14.06 25.60
CA GLY A 42 4.45 -12.86 25.90
C GLY A 42 4.33 -11.77 24.82
N ASN A 43 5.11 -10.70 24.98
CA ASN A 43 5.10 -9.53 24.09
C ASN A 43 6.14 -9.70 22.96
N ALA A 44 5.82 -10.53 21.96
CA ALA A 44 6.70 -10.77 20.82
C ALA A 44 5.88 -10.99 19.56
N ASP A 45 6.38 -10.57 18.40
CA ASP A 45 5.75 -10.91 17.12
C ASP A 45 5.97 -12.41 16.81
N ASN A 46 4.89 -13.16 16.66
CA ASN A 46 4.93 -14.57 16.25
C ASN A 46 4.44 -14.80 14.82
N PHE A 47 4.34 -13.74 14.00
CA PHE A 47 3.79 -13.84 12.65
C PHE A 47 4.53 -14.88 11.79
N ALA A 48 5.86 -14.81 11.74
CA ALA A 48 6.70 -15.73 10.97
C ALA A 48 6.57 -17.21 11.37
N ARG A 49 6.16 -17.48 12.61
CA ARG A 49 6.15 -18.83 13.20
C ARG A 49 4.79 -19.51 13.09
N GLU A 50 3.72 -18.73 13.09
CA GLU A 50 2.37 -19.25 13.26
C GLU A 50 1.48 -19.01 12.04
N ILE A 51 1.84 -18.07 11.19
CA ILE A 51 1.07 -17.75 9.98
C ILE A 51 1.64 -18.55 8.81
N ASN A 52 0.76 -19.30 8.15
CA ASN A 52 1.11 -20.17 7.01
C ASN A 52 0.52 -19.69 5.69
N ARG A 53 -0.40 -18.71 5.73
CA ARG A 53 -1.10 -18.15 4.57
C ARG A 53 -1.66 -16.78 4.93
N VAL A 54 -1.59 -15.86 3.97
CA VAL A 54 -2.20 -14.52 4.04
C VAL A 54 -2.99 -14.30 2.75
N GLU A 55 -4.26 -13.95 2.90
CA GLU A 55 -5.14 -13.57 1.80
C GLU A 55 -5.72 -12.20 2.10
N PHE A 56 -5.64 -11.32 1.11
CA PHE A 56 -6.24 -10.00 1.14
C PHE A 56 -7.53 -10.04 0.35
N TYR A 57 -8.61 -9.58 0.99
CA TYR A 57 -9.90 -9.34 0.35
C TYR A 57 -10.10 -7.83 0.33
N ILE A 58 -10.18 -7.28 -0.87
CA ILE A 58 -10.27 -5.84 -1.09
C ILE A 58 -11.74 -5.52 -1.38
N PHE A 59 -12.24 -4.49 -0.69
CA PHE A 59 -13.58 -3.95 -0.87
C PHE A 59 -13.44 -2.47 -1.21
N ASP A 60 -14.35 -1.94 -2.01
CA ASP A 60 -14.40 -0.50 -2.30
C ASP A 60 -15.05 0.30 -1.14
N GLY A 61 -15.07 1.63 -1.27
CA GLY A 61 -15.71 2.53 -0.31
C GLY A 61 -17.22 2.31 -0.09
N GLU A 62 -17.91 1.56 -0.95
CA GLU A 62 -19.31 1.14 -0.74
C GLU A 62 -19.42 -0.22 -0.02
N GLY A 63 -18.29 -0.86 0.26
CA GLY A 63 -18.20 -2.18 0.89
C GLY A 63 -18.46 -3.33 -0.09
N LEU A 64 -18.44 -3.08 -1.40
CA LEU A 64 -18.58 -4.12 -2.41
C LEU A 64 -17.23 -4.81 -2.65
N PHE A 65 -17.28 -6.12 -2.88
CA PHE A 65 -16.07 -6.88 -3.15
C PHE A 65 -15.43 -6.45 -4.48
N TYR A 66 -14.17 -6.04 -4.42
CA TYR A 66 -13.39 -5.64 -5.57
C TYR A 66 -12.50 -6.79 -6.08
N SER A 67 -11.63 -7.31 -5.22
CA SER A 67 -10.69 -8.36 -5.61
C SER A 67 -10.17 -9.17 -4.43
N ARG A 68 -9.55 -10.30 -4.74
CA ARG A 68 -8.82 -11.14 -3.78
C ARG A 68 -7.40 -11.29 -4.25
N ASP A 69 -6.45 -11.06 -3.36
CA ASP A 69 -5.04 -11.27 -3.61
C ASP A 69 -4.41 -12.25 -2.62
N LEU A 70 -3.65 -13.21 -3.15
CA LEU A 70 -2.98 -14.23 -2.36
C LEU A 70 -1.50 -13.84 -2.24
N SER A 71 -1.08 -13.51 -1.02
CA SER A 71 0.32 -13.27 -0.73
C SER A 71 1.17 -14.45 -1.23
N PRO A 72 2.24 -14.21 -2.01
CA PRO A 72 3.09 -15.28 -2.49
C PRO A 72 3.67 -16.03 -1.29
N LYS A 73 3.81 -17.35 -1.45
CA LYS A 73 4.35 -18.23 -0.42
C LYS A 73 5.87 -18.07 -0.33
N THR A 74 6.33 -16.91 0.10
CA THR A 74 7.68 -16.71 0.63
C THR A 74 7.70 -17.08 2.12
N ALA A 75 8.88 -17.25 2.70
CA ALA A 75 8.99 -17.41 4.15
C ALA A 75 8.51 -16.10 4.80
N PHE A 76 7.41 -16.16 5.56
CA PHE A 76 6.95 -15.02 6.34
C PHE A 76 8.02 -14.63 7.36
N THR A 77 8.24 -13.33 7.51
CA THR A 77 9.13 -12.75 8.52
C THR A 77 8.30 -11.98 9.55
N ASN A 78 8.87 -11.74 10.73
CA ASN A 78 8.26 -10.80 11.67
C ASN A 78 8.31 -9.38 11.07
N GLY A 79 7.26 -8.60 11.27
CA GLY A 79 7.04 -7.36 10.53
C GLY A 79 6.90 -7.59 9.02
N TYR A 80 6.10 -8.59 8.61
CA TYR A 80 5.90 -8.89 7.20
C TYR A 80 5.26 -7.70 6.48
N HIS A 81 5.84 -7.31 5.35
CA HIS A 81 5.30 -6.26 4.50
C HIS A 81 4.77 -6.84 3.20
N TYR A 82 3.60 -6.36 2.79
CA TYR A 82 2.98 -6.69 1.53
C TYR A 82 2.54 -5.43 0.81
N ARG A 83 2.83 -5.35 -0.49
CA ARG A 83 2.44 -4.20 -1.32
C ARG A 83 1.31 -4.61 -2.26
N LEU A 84 0.18 -3.93 -2.12
CA LEU A 84 -0.91 -3.98 -3.09
C LEU A 84 -0.82 -2.77 -4.01
N THR A 85 -1.04 -2.98 -5.31
CA THR A 85 -1.27 -1.90 -6.28
C THR A 85 -2.76 -1.90 -6.61
N LEU A 86 -3.44 -0.78 -6.33
CA LEU A 86 -4.89 -0.64 -6.46
C LEU A 86 -5.21 0.59 -7.31
N PRO A 87 -6.36 0.63 -8.01
CA PRO A 87 -6.82 1.84 -8.65
C PRO A 87 -6.97 3.01 -7.67
N GLY A 88 -6.95 4.24 -8.18
CA GLY A 88 -7.29 5.42 -7.39
C GLY A 88 -8.72 5.34 -6.84
N GLY A 89 -8.87 5.58 -5.54
CA GLY A 89 -10.13 5.49 -4.81
C GLY A 89 -9.89 5.21 -3.33
N ASP A 90 -10.98 5.15 -2.57
CA ASP A 90 -11.01 4.72 -1.17
C ASP A 90 -11.65 3.32 -1.05
#